data_AF-A0A372FA55-F1
#
_entry.id   AF-A0A372FA55-F1
#
_cell.length_a   1.000
_cell.length_b   1.000
_cell.length_c   1.000
_cell.angle_alpha   90.00
_cell.angle_beta   90.00
_cell.angle_gamma   90.00
#
_symmetry.space_group_name_H-M   'P 1'
#
loop_
_entity.id
_entity.type
_entity.pdbx_description
1 polymer ?
#
loop_
_entity_poly.entity_id
_entity_poly.type
_entity_poly.pdbx_seq_one_letter_code
_entity_poly.pdbx_strand_id
1 'polypeptide(L)'
;MVNNQPLYLFTRFIFYSFIRPKELLNLQVKDIDLTTRTIKVKSDVSKNKRTETVPILKPLLSLIIENKVLETQAITTYLDKVLNLLKPCKVGIH
;
A
#
# COMPACT_ATOMS: atom_id res chain seq x y z
N MET A 1 4.89 20.65 17.50
CA MET A 1 4.75 19.19 17.64
C MET A 1 4.53 18.63 16.25
N VAL A 2 5.40 17.75 15.74
CA VAL A 2 5.28 17.24 14.37
C VAL A 2 4.21 16.14 14.34
N ASN A 3 3.05 16.45 13.78
CA ASN A 3 2.00 15.44 13.53
C ASN A 3 2.40 14.62 12.30
N ASN A 4 3.05 13.47 12.51
CA ASN A 4 3.43 12.56 11.44
C ASN A 4 2.30 11.55 11.18
N GLN A 5 1.32 12.00 10.39
CA GLN A 5 0.15 11.18 10.01
C GLN A 5 0.54 9.85 9.33
N PRO A 6 1.55 9.77 8.44
CA PRO A 6 2.03 8.49 7.92
C PRO A 6 2.52 7.53 9.01
N LEU A 7 3.30 8.00 9.99
CA LEU A 7 3.78 7.18 11.10
C LEU A 7 2.63 6.72 12.00
N TYR A 8 1.66 7.60 12.26
CA TYR A 8 0.45 7.25 13.00
C TYR A 8 -0.31 6.11 12.31
N LEU A 9 -0.59 6.24 11.01
CA LEU A 9 -1.28 5.19 10.25
C LEU A 9 -0.48 3.89 10.23
N PHE A 10 0.83 3.97 9.99
CA PHE A 10 1.72 2.81 9.98
C PHE A 10 1.65 2.02 11.30
N THR A 11 1.73 2.70 12.43
CA THR A 11 1.64 2.05 13.75
C THR A 11 0.25 1.47 14.02
N ARG A 12 -0.84 2.14 13.58
CA ARG A 12 -2.21 1.64 13.73
C ARG A 12 -2.47 0.40 12.88
N PHE A 13 -1.92 0.36 11.66
CA PHE A 13 -1.96 -0.84 10.83
C PHE A 13 -1.29 -2.01 11.54
N ILE A 14 -0.07 -1.85 12.05
CA ILE A 14 0.62 -2.92 12.80
C ILE A 14 -0.21 -3.35 14.02
N PHE A 15 -0.72 -2.40 14.79
CA PHE A 15 -1.44 -2.70 16.03
C PHE A 15 -2.75 -3.46 15.81
N TYR A 16 -3.53 -3.10 14.79
CA TYR A 16 -4.84 -3.71 14.55
C TYR A 16 -4.82 -4.92 13.62
N SER A 17 -3.82 -5.03 12.75
CA SER A 17 -3.71 -6.12 11.77
C SER A 17 -2.63 -7.14 12.12
N PHE A 18 -1.74 -6.85 13.07
CA PHE A 18 -0.59 -7.70 13.40
C PHE A 18 0.33 -8.03 12.21
N ILE A 19 0.22 -7.29 11.11
CA ILE A 19 1.09 -7.42 9.94
C ILE A 19 2.49 -6.93 10.32
N ARG A 20 3.53 -7.65 9.92
CA ARG A 20 4.91 -7.28 10.24
C ARG A 20 5.28 -5.99 9.48
N PRO A 21 6.13 -5.11 10.05
CA PRO A 21 6.57 -3.89 9.37
C PRO A 21 7.04 -4.11 7.93
N LYS A 22 7.85 -5.16 7.70
CA LYS A 22 8.38 -5.50 6.37
C LYS A 22 7.31 -5.95 5.37
N GLU A 23 6.25 -6.62 5.84
CA GLU A 23 5.12 -7.05 5.02
C GLU A 23 4.21 -5.86 4.70
N LEU A 24 3.97 -5.00 5.69
CA LEU A 24 3.17 -3.78 5.54
C LEU A 24 3.79 -2.79 4.55
N LEU A 25 5.12 -2.67 4.53
CA LEU A 25 5.84 -1.83 3.55
C LEU A 25 5.68 -2.31 2.09
N ASN A 26 5.35 -3.59 1.90
CA ASN A 26 5.11 -4.17 0.57
C ASN A 26 3.62 -4.31 0.24
N LEU A 27 2.74 -3.88 1.15
CA LEU A 27 1.29 -3.98 0.98
C LEU A 27 0.82 -3.02 -0.10
N GLN A 28 0.03 -3.52 -1.05
CA GLN A 28 -0.53 -2.72 -2.13
C GLN A 28 -2.01 -2.46 -1.89
N VAL A 29 -2.55 -1.37 -2.45
CA VAL A 29 -4.00 -1.05 -2.38
C VAL A 29 -4.86 -2.23 -2.83
N LYS A 30 -4.41 -2.96 -3.87
CA LYS A 30 -5.10 -4.15 -4.40
C LYS A 30 -5.16 -5.35 -3.44
N ASP A 31 -4.35 -5.33 -2.38
CA ASP A 31 -4.31 -6.39 -1.38
C ASP A 31 -5.31 -6.13 -0.23
N ILE A 32 -6.01 -4.99 -0.23
CA ILE A 32 -7.00 -4.60 0.78
C ILE A 32 -8.39 -4.71 0.17
N ASP A 33 -9.23 -5.57 0.73
CA ASP A 33 -10.64 -5.72 0.37
C ASP A 33 -11.53 -5.15 1.48
N LEU A 34 -12.23 -4.05 1.17
CA LEU A 34 -13.14 -3.39 2.11
C LEU A 34 -14.52 -4.07 2.20
N THR A 35 -14.90 -4.86 1.19
CA THR A 35 -16.17 -5.58 1.14
C THR A 35 -16.13 -6.75 2.11
N THR A 36 -15.08 -7.57 2.01
CA THR A 36 -14.84 -8.70 2.91
C THR A 36 -14.12 -8.27 4.20
N ARG A 37 -13.64 -7.02 4.25
CA ARG A 37 -12.86 -6.45 5.37
C ARG A 37 -11.63 -7.29 5.67
N THR A 38 -10.83 -7.57 4.65
CA THR A 38 -9.62 -8.38 4.79
C THR A 38 -8.43 -7.80 4.05
N ILE A 39 -7.23 -8.02 4.58
CA ILE A 39 -5.95 -7.67 3.98
C ILE A 39 -5.22 -8.97 3.62
N LYS A 40 -4.83 -9.11 2.36
CA LYS A 40 -4.08 -10.27 1.86
C LYS A 40 -2.58 -9.98 1.91
N VAL A 41 -1.87 -10.60 2.84
CA VAL A 41 -0.43 -10.44 2.97
C VAL A 41 0.27 -11.49 2.11
N LYS A 42 0.96 -11.05 1.06
CA LYS A 42 1.69 -11.94 0.16
C LYS A 42 2.89 -12.58 0.85
N SER A 43 3.10 -13.86 0.54
CA SER A 43 4.12 -14.73 1.13
C SER A 43 5.56 -14.47 0.71
N ASP A 44 5.83 -13.65 -0.31
CA ASP A 44 7.20 -13.45 -0.85
C ASP A 44 8.20 -12.88 0.16
N VAL A 45 7.74 -12.39 1.31
CA VAL A 45 8.57 -11.87 2.42
C VAL A 45 8.41 -12.64 3.74
N SER A 46 7.55 -13.67 3.80
CA SER A 46 7.29 -14.45 5.01
C SER A 46 8.17 -15.70 5.05
N LYS A 47 8.90 -15.92 6.16
CA LYS A 47 9.72 -17.12 6.40
C LYS A 47 8.92 -18.43 6.24
N ASN A 48 7.59 -18.39 6.36
CA ASN A 48 6.70 -19.56 6.27
C ASN A 48 6.10 -19.81 4.88
N LYS A 49 6.36 -18.96 3.86
CA LYS A 49 5.82 -19.09 2.48
C LYS A 49 4.30 -19.22 2.35
N ARG A 50 3.51 -18.87 3.38
CA ARG A 50 2.04 -18.93 3.36
C ARG A 50 1.48 -17.53 3.17
N THR A 51 0.58 -17.40 2.20
CA THR A 51 -0.23 -16.18 2.04
C THR A 51 -1.27 -16.19 3.14
N GLU A 52 -1.32 -15.12 3.93
CA GLU A 52 -2.23 -15.00 5.06
C GLU A 52 -3.24 -13.89 4.81
N THR A 53 -4.48 -14.14 5.22
CA THR A 53 -5.57 -13.17 5.14
C THR A 53 -5.86 -12.68 6.54
N VAL A 54 -5.67 -11.38 6.76
CA VAL A 54 -5.87 -10.73 8.05
C VAL A 54 -7.19 -9.96 8.04
N PRO A 55 -8.06 -10.11 9.05
CA PRO A 55 -9.29 -9.33 9.15
C PRO A 55 -9.00 -7.86 9.50
N ILE A 56 -9.74 -6.94 8.90
CA ILE A 56 -9.71 -5.51 9.20
C ILE A 56 -10.67 -5.25 10.35
N LEU A 57 -10.13 -4.98 11.53
CA LEU A 57 -10.92 -4.58 12.70
C LEU A 57 -11.62 -3.24 12.44
N LYS A 58 -12.81 -3.06 13.05
CA LYS A 58 -13.62 -1.84 12.90
C LYS A 58 -12.84 -0.53 13.10
N PRO A 59 -11.94 -0.39 14.11
CA PRO A 59 -11.15 0.83 14.29
C PRO A 59 -10.19 1.09 13.13
N LEU A 60 -9.59 0.04 12.56
CA LEU A 60 -8.70 0.16 11.41
C LEU A 60 -9.47 0.55 10.15
N LEU A 61 -10.68 -0.01 9.97
CA LEU A 61 -11.55 0.34 8.85
C LEU A 61 -11.93 1.83 8.88
N SER A 62 -12.33 2.35 10.05
CA SER A 62 -12.62 3.79 10.21
C SER A 62 -11.41 4.64 9.83
N LEU A 63 -10.21 4.28 10.31
CA LEU A 63 -8.98 4.99 9.95
C LEU A 63 -8.70 4.98 8.45
N ILE A 64 -8.89 3.83 7.77
CA ILE A 64 -8.67 3.69 6.32
C ILE A 64 -9.61 4.62 5.52
N ILE A 65 -10.88 4.67 5.92
CA ILE A 65 -11.91 5.51 5.27
C ILE A 65 -11.65 7.00 5.54
N GLU A 66 -11.45 7.38 6.81
CA GLU A 66 -11.22 8.76 7.22
C GLU A 66 -9.95 9.35 6.58
N ASN A 67 -8.89 8.56 6.45
CA ASN A 67 -7.61 8.99 5.89
C ASN A 67 -7.50 8.74 4.38
N LYS A 68 -8.57 8.29 3.71
CA LYS A 68 -8.61 8.09 2.26
C LYS A 68 -7.45 7.23 1.73
N VAL A 69 -7.04 6.22 2.51
CA VAL A 69 -5.82 5.43 2.26
C VAL A 69 -5.85 4.70 0.92
N LEU A 70 -7.04 4.40 0.40
CA LEU A 70 -7.24 3.70 -0.87
C LEU A 70 -7.55 4.63 -2.05
N GLU A 71 -7.51 5.96 -1.88
CA GLU A 71 -7.64 6.88 -3.01
C GLU A 71 -6.42 6.70 -3.92
N THR A 72 -6.64 6.01 -5.04
CA THR A 72 -5.61 5.86 -6.07
C THR A 72 -5.43 7.22 -6.69
N GLN A 73 -4.33 7.91 -6.37
CA GLN A 73 -4.01 9.20 -6.94
C GLN A 73 -4.11 9.07 -8.48
N ALA A 74 -5.05 9.79 -9.09
CA ALA A 74 -5.21 9.91 -10.55
C ALA A 74 -3.95 10.44 -11.27
N ILE A 75 -2.85 10.66 -10.53
CA ILE A 75 -1.59 11.29 -10.90
C ILE A 75 -0.52 10.25 -11.27
N THR A 76 -0.51 9.04 -10.68
CA THR A 76 0.47 8.00 -11.09
C THR A 76 0.27 7.61 -12.55
N THR A 77 -0.98 7.53 -13.01
CA THR A 77 -1.33 7.28 -14.42
C THR A 77 -0.95 8.43 -15.35
N TYR A 78 -0.96 9.68 -14.89
CA TYR A 78 -0.55 10.83 -15.70
C TYR A 78 0.98 10.95 -15.78
N LEU A 79 1.67 10.77 -14.65
CA LEU A 79 3.13 10.84 -14.59
C LEU A 79 3.80 9.66 -15.30
N ASP A 80 3.28 8.44 -15.24
CA ASP A 80 3.81 7.33 -16.05
C ASP A 80 3.61 7.57 -17.56
N LYS A 81 2.53 8.25 -17.94
CA LYS A 81 2.27 8.63 -19.35
C LYS A 81 3.29 9.66 -19.84
N VAL A 82 3.56 10.69 -19.03
CA VAL A 82 4.56 11.72 -19.32
C VAL A 82 5.98 11.13 -19.31
N LEU A 83 6.30 10.25 -18.35
CA LEU A 83 7.62 9.62 -18.23
C LEU A 83 7.91 8.67 -19.41
N ASN A 84 6.90 8.02 -19.98
CA ASN A 84 7.04 7.22 -21.21
C ASN A 84 7.17 8.08 -22.48
N LEU A 85 6.59 9.29 -22.49
CA LEU A 85 6.75 10.27 -23.57
C LEU A 85 8.12 10.98 -23.53
N LEU A 86 8.74 11.06 -22.35
CA LEU A 86 10.06 11.66 -22.13
C LEU A 86 11.21 10.64 -22.16
N LYS A 87 10.93 9.35 -22.42
CA LYS A 87 12.00 8.37 -22.66
C LYS A 87 12.87 8.90 -23.81
N PRO A 88 14.16 9.23 -23.56
CA PRO A 88 14.98 9.84 -24.58
C PRO A 88 15.07 8.86 -25.74
N CYS A 89 14.77 9.35 -26.94
CA CYS A 89 15.17 8.68 -28.16
C CYS A 89 16.67 8.44 -28.01
N LYS A 90 17.08 7.18 -27.80
CA LYS A 90 18.49 6.81 -27.91
C LYS A 90 18.84 6.96 -29.38
N VAL A 91 19.12 8.19 -29.80
CA VAL A 91 19.85 8.47 -31.03
C VAL A 91 21.30 8.11 -30.73
N GLY A 92 21.55 6.81 -30.67
CA GLY A 92 22.89 6.27 -30.74
C GLY A 92 23.06 5.74 -32.13
N ILE A 93 23.77 6.46 -32.98
CA ILE A 93 24.49 5.85 -34.11
C ILE A 93 25.58 6.80 -34.62
N HIS A 94 26.81 6.33 -34.35
CA HIS A 94 28.11 6.54 -35.02
C HIS A 94 28.82 7.88 -34.90
#